data_AF-A0A9X8ZC89-F1
#
_entry.id   AF-A0A9X8ZC89-F1
#
_cell.length_a   1.000
_cell.length_b   1.000
_cell.length_c   1.000
_cell.angle_alpha   90.00
_cell.angle_beta   90.00
_cell.angle_gamma   90.00
#
_symmetry.space_group_name_H-M   'P 1'
#
loop_
_entity.id
_entity.type
_entity.pdbx_description
1 polymer ?
#
loop_
_entity_poly.entity_id
_entity_poly.type
_entity_poly.pdbx_seq_one_letter_code
_entity_poly.pdbx_strand_id
1 'polypeptide(L)' 'MSSRIAAIDVGNDAIKAIFGKLESELYIPNVIAKDIEDRPVIGIEELDEKNPLEGLHIRVHSPALQDNNAIYRVGN' A
#
# COMPACT_ATOMS: atom_id res chain seq x y z
N MET A 1 9.03 -15.49 -17.74
CA MET A 1 8.37 -14.47 -16.90
C MET A 1 6.88 -14.74 -16.92
N SER A 2 6.23 -14.85 -15.76
CA SER A 2 4.76 -14.89 -15.66
C SER A 2 4.30 -13.51 -15.19
N SER A 3 3.43 -12.87 -15.97
CA SER A 3 2.86 -11.57 -15.59
C SER A 3 1.87 -11.75 -14.46
N ARG A 4 1.98 -10.93 -13.41
CA ARG A 4 0.92 -10.82 -12.40
C ARG A 4 -0.21 -9.99 -13.00
N ILE A 5 -1.44 -10.48 -12.92
CA ILE A 5 -2.63 -9.80 -13.45
C ILE A 5 -3.40 -9.19 -12.28
N ALA A 6 -3.75 -7.91 -12.42
CA ALA A 6 -4.58 -7.17 -11.48
C ALA A 6 -5.58 -6.30 -12.25
N ALA A 7 -6.81 -6.23 -11.75
CA ALA A 7 -7.78 -5.21 -12.12
C ALA A 7 -7.88 -4.22 -10.96
N ILE A 8 -7.74 -2.93 -11.25
CA ILE A 8 -7.72 -1.86 -10.23
C ILE A 8 -8.80 -0.84 -10.59
N ASP A 9 -9.67 -0.56 -9.63
CA ASP A 9 -10.67 0.51 -9.66
C ASP A 9 -10.22 1.64 -8.72
N VAL A 10 -10.15 2.85 -9.27
CA VAL A 10 -9.65 4.05 -8.56
C VAL A 10 -10.85 4.96 -8.28
N GLY A 11 -11.49 4.74 -7.15
CA GLY A 11 -12.57 5.59 -6.65
C GLY A 11 -12.03 6.88 -6.02
N ASN A 12 -12.94 7.74 -5.57
CA ASN A 12 -12.57 8.94 -4.80
C ASN A 12 -12.33 8.61 -3.32
N ASP A 13 -13.12 7.70 -2.77
CA ASP A 13 -13.09 7.24 -1.38
C ASP A 13 -12.02 6.18 -1.13
N ALA A 14 -11.85 5.24 -2.06
CA ALA A 14 -10.94 4.12 -1.92
C ALA A 14 -10.46 3.58 -3.27
N ILE A 15 -9.31 2.92 -3.24
CA ILE A 15 -8.85 2.02 -4.30
C ILE A 15 -9.33 0.61 -3.98
N LYS A 16 -9.85 -0.07 -5.00
CA LYS A 16 -10.27 -1.47 -4.94
C LYS A 16 -9.51 -2.25 -6.00
N ALA A 17 -9.02 -3.45 -5.68
CA ALA A 17 -8.33 -4.26 -6.66
C ALA A 17 -8.66 -5.75 -6.51
N ILE A 18 -8.56 -6.45 -7.64
CA ILE A 18 -8.69 -7.90 -7.73
C ILE A 18 -7.43 -8.45 -8.39
N PHE A 19 -6.80 -9.42 -7.78
CA PHE A 19 -5.59 -10.08 -8.28
C PHE A 19 -5.90 -11.50 -8.78
N GLY A 20 -5.08 -12.00 -9.71
CA GLY A 20 -5.04 -13.43 -10.02
C GLY A 20 -6.31 -14.04 -10.62
N LYS A 21 -7.19 -13.24 -11.24
CA LYS A 21 -8.54 -13.67 -11.70
C LYS A 21 -9.48 -14.05 -10.54
N LEU A 22 -9.67 -13.14 -9.59
CA LEU A 22 -10.55 -13.30 -8.40
C LEU A 22 -9.96 -14.18 -7.30
N GLU A 23 -8.64 -14.32 -7.25
CA GLU A 23 -7.95 -15.07 -6.18
C GLU A 23 -7.80 -14.25 -4.89
N SER A 24 -7.73 -12.93 -5.01
CA SER A 24 -7.52 -12.03 -3.88
C SER A 24 -8.09 -10.65 -4.18
N GLU A 25 -8.65 -10.02 -3.16
CA GLU A 25 -9.22 -8.68 -3.21
C GLU A 25 -8.44 -7.74 -2.30
N LEU A 26 -8.45 -6.45 -2.64
CA LEU A 26 -7.84 -5.38 -1.89
C LEU A 26 -8.77 -4.20 -1.83
N TYR A 27 -8.81 -3.59 -0.64
CA TYR A 27 -9.49 -2.33 -0.39
C TYR A 27 -8.54 -1.43 0.42
N ILE A 28 -8.23 -0.23 -0.08
CA ILE A 28 -7.42 0.76 0.62
C ILE A 28 -8.16 2.11 0.54
N PRO A 29 -8.51 2.74 1.67
CA PRO A 29 -9.01 4.11 1.66
C PRO A 29 -8.00 5.07 1.03
N ASN A 30 -8.48 6.05 0.26
CA ASN A 30 -7.63 7.05 -0.39
C ASN A 30 -7.20 8.16 0.57
N VAL A 31 -6.63 7.75 1.70
CA VAL A 31 -6.08 8.64 2.73
C VAL A 31 -4.57 8.51 2.67
N ILE A 32 -3.89 9.65 2.51
CA ILE A 32 -2.43 9.71 2.52
C ILE A 32 -1.95 10.80 3.48
N ALA A 33 -0.85 10.53 4.17
CA ALA A 33 -0.12 11.51 4.95
C ALA A 33 1.37 11.37 4.66
N LYS A 34 2.05 12.49 4.41
CA LYS A 34 3.51 12.50 4.23
C LYS A 34 4.19 12.26 5.58
N ASP A 35 5.17 11.37 5.60
CA ASP A 35 6.01 11.08 6.77
C ASP A 35 7.48 11.45 6.46
N ILE A 36 8.28 11.65 7.50
CA ILE A 36 9.69 12.06 7.39
C ILE A 36 10.65 11.05 8.00
N GLU A 37 10.18 10.11 8.82
CA GLU A 37 11.05 9.15 9.52
C GLU A 37 10.83 7.72 9.01
N ASP A 38 11.93 6.99 8.83
CA ASP A 38 11.85 5.53 8.69
C ASP A 38 11.44 4.92 10.04
N ARG A 39 10.36 4.13 10.05
CA ARG A 39 9.94 3.43 11.27
C ARG A 39 10.87 2.23 11.53
N PRO A 40 11.45 2.07 12.74
CA PRO A 40 12.06 0.81 13.10
C PRO A 40 10.97 -0.28 13.18
N VAL A 41 11.25 -1.46 12.64
CA VAL A 41 10.36 -2.62 12.81
C VAL A 41 10.56 -3.14 14.23
N ILE A 42 9.56 -2.98 15.08
CA ILE A 42 9.55 -3.47 16.47
C ILE A 42 8.62 -4.68 16.52
N GLY A 43 9.07 -5.79 17.12
CA GLY A 43 8.22 -6.97 17.38
C GLY A 43 7.97 -7.83 16.14
N ILE A 44 9.03 -8.41 15.56
CA ILE A 44 8.93 -9.36 14.43
C ILE A 44 8.08 -10.61 14.76
N GLU A 45 7.91 -10.91 16.04
CA GLU A 45 7.18 -12.08 16.57
C GLU A 45 5.68 -12.01 16.28
N GLU A 46 5.10 -10.81 16.12
CA GLU A 46 3.67 -10.60 15.85
C GLU A 46 3.38 -10.30 14.37
N LEU A 47 4.37 -10.34 13.48
CA LEU A 47 4.20 -9.95 12.07
C LEU A 47 3.25 -10.88 11.32
N ASP A 48 3.30 -12.18 11.60
CA ASP A 48 2.45 -13.18 10.95
C ASP A 48 0.97 -13.05 11.33
N GLU A 49 0.67 -12.40 12.46
CA GLU A 49 -0.69 -12.20 12.98
C GLU A 49 -1.31 -10.88 12.53
N LYS A 50 -0.50 -9.94 12.01
CA LYS A 50 -0.96 -8.61 11.60
C LYS A 50 -1.31 -8.58 10.12
N ASN A 51 -2.44 -7.97 9.81
CA ASN A 51 -2.78 -7.68 8.42
C ASN A 51 -1.78 -6.64 7.87
N PRO A 52 -1.02 -6.95 6.80
CA PRO A 52 -0.04 -6.03 6.25
C PRO A 52 -0.64 -4.75 5.64
N LEU A 53 -1.96 -4.74 5.40
CA LEU A 53 -2.69 -3.56 4.94
C LEU A 53 -2.95 -2.54 6.06
N GLU A 54 -2.80 -2.95 7.33
CA GLU A 54 -2.93 -2.07 8.48
C GLU A 54 -1.61 -1.34 8.73
N GLY A 55 -1.61 -0.01 8.65
CA GLY A 55 -0.42 0.82 8.89
C GLY A 55 0.62 0.75 7.77
N LEU A 56 0.17 0.84 6.50
CA LEU A 56 1.06 0.93 5.34
C LEU A 56 1.95 2.16 5.45
N HIS A 57 3.25 1.91 5.56
CA HIS A 57 4.30 2.92 5.61
C HIS A 57 5.30 2.65 4.50
N ILE A 58 5.26 3.45 3.45
CA ILE A 58 5.96 3.16 2.19
C ILE A 58 6.77 4.36 1.70
N ARG A 59 7.92 4.08 1.09
CA ARG A 59 8.66 5.06 0.30
C ARG A 59 8.33 4.84 -1.17
N VAL A 60 7.87 5.89 -1.85
CA VAL A 60 7.47 5.80 -3.26
C VAL A 60 8.50 6.50 -4.13
N HIS A 61 9.12 5.75 -5.02
CA HIS A 61 9.96 6.27 -6.08
C HIS A 61 9.21 6.15 -7.42
N SER A 62 8.74 7.28 -7.95
CA SER A 62 8.00 7.33 -9.20
C SER A 62 8.18 8.68 -9.91
N PRO A 63 8.46 8.68 -11.23
CA PRO A 63 8.53 9.92 -12.01
C PRO A 63 7.17 10.61 -12.17
N ALA A 64 6.07 9.94 -11.81
CA ALA A 64 4.73 10.51 -11.85
C ALA A 64 4.41 11.42 -10.63
N LEU A 65 5.27 11.43 -9.60
CA LEU A 65 5.08 12.23 -8.40
C LEU A 65 5.86 13.54 -8.49
N GLN A 66 5.28 14.62 -7.96
CA GLN A 66 5.98 15.91 -7.81
C GLN A 66 7.12 15.78 -6.79
N ASP A 67 6.81 15.23 -5.62
CA ASP A 67 7.78 14.90 -4.58
C ASP A 67 8.22 13.43 -4.73
N ASN A 68 9.27 13.19 -5.51
CA ASN A 68 9.82 11.86 -5.69
C ASN A 68 10.59 11.38 -4.44
N ASN A 69 10.66 10.06 -4.24
CA ASN A 69 11.38 9.41 -3.15
C ASN A 69 10.89 9.81 -1.73
N ALA A 70 9.63 10.25 -1.61
CA ALA A 70 9.00 10.61 -0.35
C ALA A 70 8.39 9.39 0.37
N ILE A 71 8.22 9.52 1.69
CA ILE A 71 7.62 8.52 2.56
C ILE A 71 6.17 8.92 2.84
N TYR A 72 5.26 7.94 2.80
CA TYR A 72 3.84 8.13 3.04
C TYR A 72 3.29 7.06 3.98
N ARG A 73 2.31 7.48 4.80
CA ARG A 73 1.31 6.60 5.39
C ARG A 73 0.10 6.56 4.47
N VAL A 74 -0.47 5.38 4.25
CA VAL A 74 -1.55 5.15 3.28
C VAL A 74 -2.63 4.27 3.90
N GLY A 75 -3.90 4.61 3.67
CA GLY A 75 -5.03 3.82 4.13
C GLY A 75 -5.43 4.12 5.58
N ASN A 76 -5.75 3.06 6.34
CA ASN A 76 -6.18 3.15 7.74
C ASN A 76 -5.04 3.47 8.71
#